data_AF-A0A381UM58-F1
#
_entry.id   AF-A0A381UM58-F1
#
_cell.length_a   1.000
_cell.length_b   1.000
_cell.length_c   1.000
_cell.angle_alpha   90.00
_cell.angle_beta   90.00
_cell.angle_gamma   90.00
#
_symmetry.space_group_name_H-M   'P 1'
#
loop_
_entity.id
_entity.type
_entity.pdbx_description
1 polymer ?
#
loop_
_entity_poly.entity_id
_entity_poly.type
_entity_poly.pdbx_seq_one_letter_code
_entity_poly.pdbx_strand_id
1 'polypeptide(L)'
;LKQKQYIHISRRNILKAVGAASLSISPLSGLGNELFSDLTDYSASGLSALIRNRKTSCVEVMKAYLSRINRYNPTYNAVVSLVNEDELIKQAFLADQELVKNIYRGWMHGMPHAIKDLAFAKGLKISMGSPIIAGSIASFDELFVSRIRASGAIFIGKTNTPEFGMGSQTYNPVHGVTRNAYNPILTAGGSSGGAAVGLAARMLPCADGSDMMGSLRNPAGYNNVIGFRPSQGRVPAYPVSDNFYQQLSTDGPMGR
;
A
#
# COMPACT_ATOMS: atom_id res chain seq x y z
N LEU A 1 -38.58 18.52 1.07
CA LEU A 1 -38.72 18.27 2.53
C LEU A 1 -38.95 16.78 2.78
N LYS A 2 -37.89 16.03 3.16
CA LYS A 2 -37.93 14.81 3.99
C LYS A 2 -36.47 14.43 4.30
N GLN A 3 -36.04 14.78 5.51
CA GLN A 3 -34.70 14.56 6.05
C GLN A 3 -34.66 13.15 6.64
N LYS A 4 -33.78 12.27 6.14
CA LYS A 4 -33.52 10.97 6.78
C LYS A 4 -32.58 11.20 7.97
N GLN A 5 -33.08 10.99 9.18
CA GLN A 5 -32.27 10.92 10.40
C GLN A 5 -31.45 9.62 10.37
N TYR A 6 -30.13 9.74 10.37
CA TYR A 6 -29.24 8.62 10.70
C TYR A 6 -29.06 8.58 12.22
N ILE A 7 -29.47 7.47 12.83
CA ILE A 7 -29.29 7.22 14.26
C ILE A 7 -27.81 6.86 14.47
N HIS A 8 -27.08 7.75 15.16
CA HIS A 8 -25.69 7.53 15.51
C HIS A 8 -25.62 6.62 16.75
N ILE A 9 -25.31 5.34 16.55
CA ILE A 9 -25.13 4.40 17.66
C ILE A 9 -23.70 4.55 18.19
N SER A 10 -23.57 5.05 19.42
CA SER A 10 -22.29 5.17 20.13
C SER A 10 -21.94 3.87 20.86
N ARG A 11 -20.64 3.51 20.94
CA ARG A 11 -20.10 2.37 21.71
C ARG A 11 -20.61 2.31 23.16
N ARG A 12 -21.04 3.43 23.75
CA ARG A 12 -21.64 3.48 25.10
C ARG A 12 -23.04 2.86 25.21
N ASN A 13 -23.80 2.79 24.12
CA ASN A 13 -25.18 2.25 24.14
C ASN A 13 -25.20 0.71 24.11
N ILE A 14 -24.16 0.08 23.54
CA ILE A 14 -24.05 -1.38 23.44
C ILE A 14 -23.76 -2.01 24.81
N LEU A 15 -22.97 -1.34 25.66
CA LEU A 15 -22.58 -1.85 26.97
C LEU A 15 -23.68 -1.78 28.04
N LYS A 16 -24.79 -1.08 27.80
CA LYS A 16 -25.93 -1.01 28.74
C LYS A 16 -27.01 -2.09 28.51
N ALA A 17 -26.94 -2.85 27.41
CA ALA A 17 -27.94 -3.85 27.06
C ALA A 17 -27.60 -5.28 27.53
N VAL A 18 -26.44 -5.49 28.17
CA VAL A 18 -26.03 -6.82 28.65
C VAL A 18 -26.52 -7.03 30.09
N GLY A 19 -27.84 -7.09 30.24
CA GLY A 19 -28.52 -7.51 31.46
C GLY A 19 -29.37 -8.74 31.15
N ALA A 20 -28.92 -9.90 31.63
CA ALA A 20 -29.66 -11.15 31.76
C ALA A 20 -30.45 -11.65 30.52
N ALA A 21 -29.78 -12.40 29.64
CA ALA A 21 -30.42 -13.46 28.86
C ALA A 21 -29.36 -14.48 28.43
N SER A 22 -29.55 -15.74 28.83
CA SER A 22 -28.80 -16.90 28.37
C SER A 22 -28.96 -17.06 26.85
N LEU A 23 -27.88 -16.89 26.10
CA LEU A 23 -27.86 -17.09 24.65
C LEU A 23 -26.69 -18.01 24.27
N SER A 24 -27.06 -19.07 23.56
CA SER A 24 -26.21 -20.00 22.84
C SER A 24 -25.03 -19.30 22.14
N ILE A 25 -23.82 -19.77 22.45
CA ILE A 25 -22.59 -19.35 21.79
C ILE A 25 -22.61 -19.90 20.35
N SER A 26 -23.02 -19.05 19.40
CA SER A 26 -22.69 -19.26 17.99
C SER A 26 -21.25 -18.79 17.73
N PRO A 27 -20.51 -19.36 16.77
CA PRO A 27 -19.12 -18.99 16.54
C PRO A 27 -19.03 -17.53 16.10
N LEU A 28 -18.27 -16.72 16.85
CA LEU A 28 -17.99 -15.31 16.62
C LEU A 28 -17.05 -15.04 15.41
N SER A 29 -17.04 -15.93 14.40
CA SER A 29 -16.10 -15.87 13.27
C SER A 29 -16.44 -14.79 12.23
N GLY A 30 -17.64 -14.18 12.27
CA GLY A 30 -18.08 -13.16 11.31
C GLY A 30 -17.69 -11.72 11.66
N LEU A 31 -17.67 -11.35 12.95
CA LEU A 31 -17.50 -9.96 13.39
C LEU A 31 -16.08 -9.42 13.17
N GLY A 32 -15.06 -10.29 13.24
CA GLY A 32 -13.67 -9.89 12.99
C GLY A 32 -13.42 -9.51 11.53
N ASN A 33 -13.98 -10.28 10.58
CA ASN A 33 -13.76 -10.06 9.15
C ASN A 33 -14.43 -8.80 8.62
N GLU A 34 -15.62 -8.45 9.11
CA GLU A 34 -16.30 -7.20 8.70
C GLU A 34 -15.53 -5.96 9.16
N LEU A 35 -15.03 -5.94 10.40
CA LEU A 35 -14.26 -4.83 10.96
C LEU A 35 -12.93 -4.58 10.21
N PHE A 36 -12.22 -5.63 9.80
CA PHE A 36 -10.98 -5.47 9.02
C PHE A 36 -11.23 -5.00 7.58
N SER A 37 -12.36 -5.41 6.97
CA SER A 37 -12.71 -4.96 5.63
C SER A 37 -12.96 -3.44 5.55
N ASP A 38 -13.55 -2.87 6.61
CA ASP A 38 -13.83 -1.42 6.72
C ASP A 38 -12.55 -0.58 6.67
N LEU A 39 -11.47 -1.01 7.34
CA LEU A 39 -10.21 -0.24 7.37
C LEU A 39 -9.53 -0.12 5.99
N THR A 40 -9.68 -1.13 5.12
CA THR A 40 -9.12 -1.08 3.77
C THR A 40 -9.93 -0.21 2.80
N ASP A 41 -11.14 0.20 3.19
CA ASP A 41 -12.05 0.98 2.34
C ASP A 41 -11.85 2.49 2.49
N TYR A 42 -11.24 2.94 3.59
CA TYR A 42 -10.87 4.35 3.76
C TYR A 42 -9.85 4.79 2.69
N SER A 43 -9.95 6.07 2.32
CA SER A 43 -8.87 6.76 1.62
C SER A 43 -7.63 6.87 2.52
N ALA A 44 -6.46 7.05 1.93
CA ALA A 44 -5.23 7.21 2.72
C ALA A 44 -5.30 8.40 3.70
N SER A 45 -5.92 9.51 3.29
CA SER A 45 -6.14 10.68 4.17
C SER A 45 -7.13 10.38 5.30
N GLY A 46 -8.20 9.63 5.03
CA GLY A 46 -9.15 9.18 6.04
C GLY A 46 -8.49 8.25 7.06
N LEU A 47 -7.72 7.28 6.57
CA LEU A 47 -6.93 6.37 7.40
C LEU A 47 -5.92 7.13 8.27
N SER A 48 -5.27 8.15 7.71
CA SER A 48 -4.33 9.03 8.43
C SER A 48 -5.02 9.72 9.61
N ALA A 49 -6.22 10.25 9.37
CA ALA A 49 -7.01 10.92 10.39
C ALA A 49 -7.45 9.94 11.50
N LEU A 50 -7.83 8.71 11.14
CA LEU A 50 -8.19 7.69 12.13
C LEU A 50 -7.01 7.32 13.03
N ILE A 51 -5.84 7.07 12.45
CA ILE A 51 -4.61 6.73 13.20
C ILE A 51 -4.20 7.89 14.09
N ARG A 52 -4.10 9.11 13.53
CA ARG A 52 -3.70 10.32 14.27
C ARG A 52 -4.61 10.59 15.48
N ASN A 53 -5.91 10.38 15.32
CA ASN A 53 -6.90 10.57 16.38
C ASN A 53 -7.10 9.32 17.26
N ARG A 54 -6.24 8.30 17.11
CA ARG A 54 -6.28 7.03 17.83
C ARG A 54 -7.67 6.37 17.81
N LYS A 55 -8.37 6.48 16.68
CA LYS A 55 -9.66 5.80 16.43
C LYS A 55 -9.46 4.38 15.92
N THR A 56 -8.28 4.10 15.37
CA THR A 56 -7.75 2.77 15.04
C THR A 56 -6.27 2.74 15.45
N SER A 57 -5.76 1.54 15.73
CA SER A 57 -4.33 1.29 15.92
C SER A 57 -3.62 0.97 14.59
N CYS A 58 -2.32 1.19 14.54
CA CYS A 58 -1.46 0.81 13.42
C CYS A 58 -1.44 -0.72 13.26
N VAL A 59 -1.50 -1.48 14.36
CA VAL A 59 -1.61 -2.95 14.32
C VAL A 59 -2.90 -3.41 13.64
N GLU A 60 -4.06 -2.81 13.97
CA GLU A 60 -5.33 -3.14 13.30
C GLU A 60 -5.28 -2.84 11.80
N VAL A 61 -4.69 -1.69 11.45
CA VAL A 61 -4.49 -1.30 10.04
C VAL A 61 -3.58 -2.30 9.32
N MET A 62 -2.42 -2.64 9.89
CA MET A 62 -1.50 -3.60 9.28
C MET A 62 -2.16 -4.96 9.08
N LYS A 63 -2.88 -5.48 10.09
CA LYS A 63 -3.62 -6.75 9.99
C LYS A 63 -4.68 -6.72 8.88
N ALA A 64 -5.42 -5.62 8.75
CA ALA A 64 -6.43 -5.46 7.71
C ALA A 64 -5.82 -5.56 6.30
N TYR A 65 -4.72 -4.85 6.07
CA TYR A 65 -4.03 -4.85 4.77
C TYR A 65 -3.31 -6.19 4.49
N LEU A 66 -2.66 -6.80 5.48
CA LEU A 66 -2.05 -8.13 5.32
C LEU A 66 -3.09 -9.21 5.01
N SER A 67 -4.22 -9.22 5.71
CA SER A 67 -5.34 -10.11 5.39
C SER A 67 -5.81 -9.94 3.93
N ARG A 68 -5.87 -8.69 3.47
CA ARG A 68 -6.26 -8.37 2.09
C ARG A 68 -5.21 -8.81 1.07
N ILE A 69 -3.92 -8.60 1.36
CA ILE A 69 -2.81 -9.09 0.54
C ILE A 69 -2.85 -10.61 0.43
N ASN A 70 -2.95 -11.32 1.55
CA ASN A 70 -3.00 -12.79 1.56
C ASN A 70 -4.18 -13.34 0.76
N ARG A 71 -5.32 -12.64 0.78
CA ARG A 71 -6.50 -13.04 0.02
C ARG A 71 -6.37 -12.83 -1.48
N TYR A 72 -5.87 -11.68 -1.93
CA TYR A 72 -5.97 -11.27 -3.34
C TYR A 72 -4.65 -11.37 -4.11
N ASN A 73 -3.51 -11.19 -3.44
CA ASN A 73 -2.22 -11.17 -4.09
C ASN A 73 -1.85 -12.49 -4.80
N PRO A 74 -2.27 -13.70 -4.35
CA PRO A 74 -2.04 -14.92 -5.12
C PRO A 74 -2.67 -14.91 -6.53
N THR A 75 -3.76 -14.15 -6.72
CA THR A 75 -4.39 -13.98 -8.04
C THR A 75 -3.65 -12.91 -8.85
N TYR A 76 -3.39 -11.76 -8.23
CA TYR A 76 -2.96 -10.56 -8.95
C TYR A 76 -1.45 -10.37 -9.04
N ASN A 77 -0.68 -10.91 -8.10
CA ASN A 77 0.78 -10.80 -8.02
C ASN A 77 1.27 -9.35 -8.14
N ALA A 78 0.74 -8.49 -7.28
CA ALA A 78 0.97 -7.05 -7.31
C ALA A 78 2.03 -6.62 -6.28
N VAL A 79 1.97 -7.19 -5.07
CA VAL A 79 2.96 -7.01 -4.00
C VAL A 79 3.94 -8.18 -4.04
N VAL A 80 5.21 -7.91 -4.22
CA VAL A 80 6.29 -8.90 -4.33
C VAL A 80 7.33 -8.65 -3.24
N SER A 81 8.15 -9.66 -2.94
CA SER A 81 9.16 -9.55 -1.89
C SER A 81 8.59 -9.05 -0.54
N LEU A 82 7.42 -9.57 -0.16
CA LEU A 82 6.75 -9.22 1.10
C LEU A 82 7.67 -9.55 2.29
N VAL A 83 7.77 -8.62 3.23
CA VAL A 83 8.47 -8.78 4.50
C VAL A 83 7.65 -9.74 5.38
N ASN A 84 8.33 -10.47 6.27
CA ASN A 84 7.68 -11.36 7.23
C ASN A 84 6.60 -10.62 8.04
N GLU A 85 5.41 -11.22 8.16
CA GLU A 85 4.25 -10.58 8.78
C GLU A 85 4.46 -10.27 10.27
N ASP A 86 5.13 -11.14 11.02
CA ASP A 86 5.38 -10.90 12.46
C ASP A 86 6.25 -9.67 12.67
N GLU A 87 7.25 -9.46 11.81
CA GLU A 87 8.07 -8.24 11.81
C GLU A 87 7.23 -7.01 11.47
N LEU A 88 6.31 -7.10 10.50
CA LEU A 88 5.42 -5.99 10.15
C LEU A 88 4.44 -5.64 11.28
N ILE A 89 3.90 -6.65 11.98
CA ILE A 89 3.06 -6.46 13.16
C ILE A 89 3.86 -5.83 14.31
N LYS A 90 5.11 -6.26 14.51
CA LYS A 90 6.01 -5.65 15.50
C LYS A 90 6.30 -4.18 15.17
N GLN A 91 6.56 -3.85 13.91
CA GLN A 91 6.77 -2.45 13.49
C GLN A 91 5.51 -1.61 13.68
N ALA A 92 4.32 -2.16 13.37
CA ALA A 92 3.05 -1.50 13.62
C ALA A 92 2.80 -1.26 15.11
N PHE A 93 3.12 -2.23 15.96
CA PHE A 93 3.06 -2.07 17.42
C PHE A 93 3.99 -0.97 17.92
N LEU A 94 5.22 -0.89 17.39
CA LEU A 94 6.15 0.19 17.74
C LEU A 94 5.60 1.56 17.34
N ALA A 95 4.95 1.68 16.19
CA ALA A 95 4.27 2.92 15.77
C ALA A 95 3.13 3.29 16.75
N ASP A 96 2.32 2.33 17.19
CA ASP A 96 1.30 2.59 18.22
C ASP A 96 1.91 3.10 19.54
N GLN A 97 3.05 2.55 19.96
CA GLN A 97 3.76 2.99 21.16
C GLN A 97 4.34 4.40 21.04
N GLU A 98 4.70 4.83 19.83
CA GLU A 98 5.06 6.21 19.55
C GLU A 98 3.87 7.15 19.70
N LEU A 99 2.69 6.76 19.19
CA LEU A 99 1.48 7.54 19.38
C LEU A 99 1.18 7.74 20.86
N VAL A 100 1.30 6.72 21.71
CA VAL A 100 1.11 6.84 23.18
C VAL A 100 2.04 7.90 23.77
N LYS A 101 3.27 8.00 23.27
CA LYS A 101 4.27 9.02 23.67
C LYS A 101 4.08 10.37 22.97
N ASN A 102 2.97 10.57 22.26
CA ASN A 102 2.66 11.75 21.44
C ASN A 102 3.67 12.00 20.31
N ILE A 103 4.36 10.96 19.84
CA ILE A 103 5.27 11.02 18.69
C ILE A 103 4.48 10.61 17.45
N TYR A 104 4.17 11.58 16.60
CA TYR A 104 3.51 11.35 15.31
C TYR A 104 4.48 11.70 14.17
N ARG A 105 4.91 10.68 13.43
CA ARG A 105 5.94 10.83 12.38
C ARG A 105 5.45 11.56 11.12
N GLY A 106 4.15 11.53 10.84
CA GLY A 106 3.58 12.16 9.65
C GLY A 106 2.33 11.46 9.15
N TRP A 107 1.83 11.91 7.99
CA TRP A 107 0.53 11.47 7.48
C TRP A 107 0.46 9.97 7.14
N MET A 108 1.59 9.28 6.98
CA MET A 108 1.66 7.84 6.72
C MET A 108 1.99 7.01 7.98
N HIS A 109 1.97 7.62 9.17
CA HIS A 109 2.35 6.96 10.41
C HIS A 109 1.64 5.60 10.58
N GLY A 110 2.42 4.52 10.63
CA GLY A 110 1.94 3.15 10.81
C GLY A 110 1.24 2.53 9.60
N MET A 111 1.14 3.23 8.46
CA MET A 111 0.49 2.69 7.27
C MET A 111 1.41 1.72 6.50
N PRO A 112 0.86 0.63 5.95
CA PRO A 112 1.61 -0.24 5.06
C PRO A 112 1.89 0.45 3.72
N HIS A 113 3.10 0.29 3.20
CA HIS A 113 3.49 0.80 1.89
C HIS A 113 4.48 -0.14 1.21
N ALA A 114 4.31 -0.39 -0.09
CA ALA A 114 5.21 -1.23 -0.87
C ALA A 114 5.86 -0.38 -1.97
N ILE A 115 7.19 -0.29 -1.93
CA ILE A 115 7.97 0.57 -2.84
C ILE A 115 8.04 -0.07 -4.22
N LYS A 116 7.86 0.67 -5.31
CA LYS A 116 8.03 0.11 -6.67
C LYS A 116 9.38 -0.59 -6.79
N ASP A 117 9.41 -1.79 -7.37
CA ASP A 117 10.64 -2.61 -7.40
C ASP A 117 11.74 -2.09 -8.35
N LEU A 118 11.66 -0.82 -8.75
CA LEU A 118 12.74 -0.08 -9.42
C LEU A 118 13.47 0.88 -8.48
N ALA A 119 12.91 1.15 -7.30
CA ALA A 119 13.50 2.06 -6.33
C ALA A 119 14.17 1.31 -5.17
N PHE A 120 15.28 1.87 -4.70
CA PHE A 120 16.01 1.36 -3.55
C PHE A 120 15.32 1.78 -2.24
N ALA A 121 14.99 0.78 -1.43
CA ALA A 121 14.43 0.93 -0.10
C ALA A 121 15.27 0.11 0.88
N LYS A 122 16.04 0.78 1.72
CA LYS A 122 17.06 0.19 2.59
C LYS A 122 16.49 -1.00 3.37
N GLY A 123 17.20 -2.12 3.29
CA GLY A 123 16.86 -3.36 3.99
C GLY A 123 15.82 -4.25 3.28
N LEU A 124 15.21 -3.78 2.18
CA LEU A 124 14.32 -4.63 1.37
C LEU A 124 15.08 -5.30 0.23
N LYS A 125 14.54 -6.44 -0.21
CA LYS A 125 14.94 -7.06 -1.46
C LYS A 125 14.65 -6.11 -2.63
N ILE A 126 15.52 -6.14 -3.62
CA ILE A 126 15.34 -5.46 -4.91
C ILE A 126 15.63 -6.45 -6.03
N SER A 127 14.84 -6.42 -7.09
CA SER A 127 15.11 -7.22 -8.29
C SER A 127 15.03 -6.43 -9.58
N MET A 128 14.32 -5.29 -9.62
CA MET A 128 14.01 -4.59 -10.86
C MET A 128 13.36 -5.49 -11.91
N GLY A 129 12.70 -6.58 -11.50
CA GLY A 129 12.21 -7.63 -12.39
C GLY A 129 13.30 -8.41 -13.13
N SER A 130 14.58 -8.18 -12.86
CA SER A 130 15.69 -8.80 -13.58
C SER A 130 16.36 -9.92 -12.78
N PRO A 131 16.63 -11.09 -13.38
CA PRO A 131 17.41 -12.15 -12.72
C PRO A 131 18.83 -11.71 -12.36
N ILE A 132 19.37 -10.69 -13.02
CA ILE A 132 20.71 -10.15 -12.77
C ILE A 132 20.80 -9.48 -11.40
N ILE A 133 19.72 -8.82 -10.97
CA ILE A 133 19.67 -8.06 -9.71
C ILE A 133 18.94 -8.84 -8.61
N ALA A 134 18.13 -9.84 -8.97
CA ALA A 134 17.32 -10.63 -8.06
C ALA A 134 18.11 -11.18 -6.87
N GLY A 135 17.54 -11.05 -5.67
CA GLY A 135 18.16 -11.50 -4.41
C GLY A 135 19.03 -10.43 -3.73
N SER A 136 19.30 -9.31 -4.38
CA SER A 136 20.01 -8.18 -3.77
C SER A 136 19.18 -7.51 -2.68
N ILE A 137 19.86 -6.99 -1.65
CA ILE A 137 19.26 -6.14 -0.61
C ILE A 137 19.69 -4.70 -0.83
N ALA A 138 18.73 -3.78 -0.90
CA ALA A 138 19.03 -2.37 -1.06
C ALA A 138 19.77 -1.83 0.18
N SER A 139 20.90 -1.17 -0.03
CA SER A 139 21.77 -0.65 1.03
C SER A 139 21.40 0.77 1.50
N PHE A 140 20.61 1.50 0.71
CA PHE A 140 20.14 2.86 1.00
C PHE A 140 18.66 3.02 0.59
N ASP A 141 18.03 4.06 1.13
CA ASP A 141 16.77 4.57 0.59
C ASP A 141 17.12 5.62 -0.45
N GLU A 142 16.48 5.58 -1.62
CA GLU A 142 16.43 6.77 -2.47
C GLU A 142 15.76 7.94 -1.74
N LEU A 143 16.01 9.16 -2.18
CA LEU A 143 15.59 10.35 -1.45
C LEU A 143 14.06 10.40 -1.28
N PHE A 144 13.28 10.10 -2.31
CA PHE A 144 11.82 10.07 -2.18
C PHE A 144 11.36 8.96 -1.22
N VAL A 145 11.99 7.78 -1.28
CA VAL A 145 11.73 6.66 -0.36
C VAL A 145 12.03 7.05 1.08
N SER A 146 13.13 7.77 1.32
CA SER A 146 13.50 8.27 2.65
C SER A 146 12.44 9.23 3.21
N ARG A 147 11.79 10.05 2.35
CA ARG A 147 10.72 10.98 2.73
C ARG A 147 9.42 10.25 3.05
N ILE A 148 9.10 9.18 2.32
CA ILE A 148 7.97 8.30 2.63
C ILE A 148 8.20 7.63 3.99
N ARG A 149 9.40 7.09 4.23
CA ARG A 149 9.77 6.49 5.52
C ARG A 149 9.68 7.49 6.68
N ALA A 150 10.21 8.69 6.48
CA ALA A 150 10.15 9.77 7.46
C ALA A 150 8.71 10.20 7.77
N SER A 151 7.78 10.07 6.82
CA SER A 151 6.34 10.31 7.02
C SER A 151 5.66 9.21 7.86
N GLY A 152 6.40 8.19 8.28
CA GLY A 152 5.97 7.15 9.21
C GLY A 152 5.47 5.87 8.57
N ALA A 153 5.62 5.71 7.27
CA ALA A 153 5.21 4.49 6.56
C ALA A 153 6.00 3.27 7.03
N ILE A 154 5.34 2.12 7.08
CA ILE A 154 5.94 0.81 7.30
C ILE A 154 6.09 0.14 5.94
N PHE A 155 7.33 -0.18 5.55
CA PHE A 155 7.57 -0.79 4.25
C PHE A 155 7.35 -2.30 4.31
N ILE A 156 6.30 -2.75 3.63
CA ILE A 156 5.83 -4.14 3.70
C ILE A 156 6.47 -5.03 2.64
N GLY A 157 7.12 -4.46 1.62
CA GLY A 157 7.63 -5.18 0.47
C GLY A 157 7.77 -4.25 -0.72
N LYS A 158 7.67 -4.81 -1.93
CA LYS A 158 7.79 -4.09 -3.20
C LYS A 158 6.55 -4.23 -4.06
N THR A 159 6.29 -3.30 -4.97
CA THR A 159 5.29 -3.53 -6.03
C THR A 159 5.95 -4.01 -7.31
N ASN A 160 5.30 -4.97 -7.98
CA ASN A 160 5.85 -5.61 -9.17
C ASN A 160 5.97 -4.65 -10.36
N THR A 161 6.96 -4.91 -11.21
CA THR A 161 7.35 -4.07 -12.37
C THR A 161 7.76 -4.99 -13.54
N PRO A 162 7.67 -4.56 -14.81
CA PRO A 162 8.48 -5.20 -15.84
C PRO A 162 9.97 -5.01 -15.58
N GLU A 163 10.77 -5.86 -16.18
CA GLU A 163 12.24 -5.82 -16.10
C GLU A 163 12.77 -4.42 -16.45
N PHE A 164 13.53 -3.82 -15.53
CA PHE A 164 14.06 -2.44 -15.57
C PHE A 164 13.01 -1.35 -15.84
N GLY A 165 11.72 -1.64 -15.65
CA GLY A 165 10.64 -0.72 -15.97
C GLY A 165 10.35 -0.58 -17.46
N MET A 166 10.92 -1.45 -18.30
CA MET A 166 10.80 -1.41 -19.75
C MET A 166 9.54 -2.15 -20.21
N GLY A 167 8.66 -1.44 -20.89
CA GLY A 167 7.40 -1.98 -21.42
C GLY A 167 6.16 -1.44 -20.70
N SER A 168 5.05 -1.40 -21.42
CA SER A 168 3.76 -0.89 -20.92
C SER A 168 2.88 -1.98 -20.31
N GLN A 169 3.47 -3.09 -19.84
CA GLN A 169 2.81 -4.22 -19.19
C GLN A 169 3.70 -4.78 -18.07
N THR A 170 3.14 -5.09 -16.91
CA THR A 170 3.90 -5.62 -15.76
C THR A 170 3.98 -7.14 -15.78
N TYR A 171 5.07 -7.67 -16.32
CA TYR A 171 5.51 -9.06 -16.17
C TYR A 171 7.04 -9.12 -16.20
N ASN A 172 7.62 -10.10 -15.51
CA ASN A 172 9.07 -10.31 -15.52
C ASN A 172 9.42 -11.75 -15.13
N PRO A 173 10.64 -12.26 -15.42
CA PRO A 173 11.03 -13.64 -15.11
C PRO A 173 11.25 -13.92 -13.62
N VAL A 174 11.39 -12.92 -12.76
CA VAL A 174 11.66 -13.10 -11.31
C VAL A 174 10.36 -13.36 -10.54
N HIS A 175 9.34 -12.54 -10.77
CA HIS A 175 8.08 -12.56 -10.03
C HIS A 175 6.89 -12.99 -10.88
N GLY A 176 7.03 -13.08 -12.20
CA GLY A 176 5.92 -13.40 -13.11
C GLY A 176 5.05 -12.18 -13.45
N VAL A 177 3.81 -12.45 -13.88
CA VAL A 177 2.87 -11.46 -14.39
C VAL A 177 2.02 -10.84 -13.27
N THR A 178 1.80 -9.53 -13.33
CA THR A 178 0.74 -8.86 -12.58
C THR A 178 -0.53 -8.80 -13.42
N ARG A 179 -1.65 -9.28 -12.87
CA ARG A 179 -2.94 -9.36 -13.55
C ARG A 179 -3.80 -8.13 -13.28
N ASN A 180 -4.61 -7.72 -14.26
CA ASN A 180 -5.50 -6.56 -14.12
C ASN A 180 -6.55 -6.77 -13.00
N ALA A 181 -6.85 -5.71 -12.25
CA ALA A 181 -7.76 -5.75 -11.09
C ALA A 181 -9.24 -5.99 -11.44
N TYR A 182 -9.67 -5.68 -12.67
CA TYR A 182 -11.05 -5.86 -13.15
C TYR A 182 -11.25 -7.18 -13.88
N ASN A 183 -10.25 -7.60 -14.66
CA ASN A 183 -10.28 -8.86 -15.38
C ASN A 183 -8.89 -9.50 -15.38
N PRO A 184 -8.63 -10.54 -14.57
CA PRO A 184 -7.29 -11.13 -14.44
C PRO A 184 -6.68 -11.70 -15.73
N ILE A 185 -7.46 -11.88 -16.80
CA ILE A 185 -6.97 -12.34 -18.11
C ILE A 185 -6.29 -11.18 -18.90
N LEU A 186 -6.56 -9.93 -18.51
CA LEU A 186 -6.05 -8.73 -19.19
C LEU A 186 -4.79 -8.17 -18.52
N THR A 187 -4.11 -7.28 -19.24
CA THR A 187 -2.92 -6.58 -18.74
C THR A 187 -3.23 -5.62 -17.60
N ALA A 188 -2.39 -5.61 -16.56
CA ALA A 188 -2.39 -4.57 -15.53
C ALA A 188 -1.85 -3.22 -16.04
N GLY A 189 -1.34 -3.15 -17.27
CA GLY A 189 -0.51 -2.04 -17.72
C GLY A 189 0.86 -2.06 -17.06
N GLY A 190 1.66 -1.03 -17.33
CA GLY A 190 3.01 -0.91 -16.80
C GLY A 190 3.65 0.44 -17.10
N SER A 191 4.80 0.74 -16.50
CA SER A 191 5.57 -0.19 -15.65
C SER A 191 5.12 -0.26 -14.18
N SER A 192 4.30 0.66 -13.68
CA SER A 192 3.81 0.64 -12.28
C SER A 192 2.53 -0.20 -12.09
N GLY A 193 2.40 -1.33 -12.80
CA GLY A 193 1.20 -2.19 -12.76
C GLY A 193 0.94 -2.81 -11.39
N GLY A 194 1.99 -3.25 -10.68
CA GLY A 194 1.85 -3.75 -9.31
C GLY A 194 1.27 -2.70 -8.35
N ALA A 195 1.72 -1.43 -8.47
CA ALA A 195 1.19 -0.33 -7.68
C ALA A 195 -0.29 -0.07 -7.98
N ALA A 196 -0.66 0.00 -9.26
CA ALA A 196 -2.04 0.25 -9.68
C ALA A 196 -3.01 -0.86 -9.22
N VAL A 197 -2.62 -2.12 -9.40
CA VAL A 197 -3.44 -3.26 -8.97
C VAL A 197 -3.48 -3.37 -7.44
N GLY A 198 -2.37 -3.09 -6.76
CA GLY A 198 -2.32 -3.00 -5.29
C GLY A 198 -3.32 -1.99 -4.74
N LEU A 199 -3.51 -0.85 -5.41
CA LEU A 199 -4.51 0.15 -5.03
C LEU A 199 -5.93 -0.28 -5.36
N ALA A 200 -6.17 -0.77 -6.58
CA ALA A 200 -7.49 -1.18 -7.06
C ALA A 200 -8.05 -2.35 -6.23
N ALA A 201 -7.21 -3.32 -5.86
CA ALA A 201 -7.57 -4.42 -4.97
C ALA A 201 -7.58 -4.06 -3.47
N ARG A 202 -7.24 -2.81 -3.12
CA ARG A 202 -7.11 -2.28 -1.75
C ARG A 202 -6.09 -3.04 -0.89
N MET A 203 -5.02 -3.52 -1.51
CA MET A 203 -3.86 -4.12 -0.84
C MET A 203 -2.86 -3.07 -0.34
N LEU A 204 -2.96 -1.82 -0.82
CA LEU A 204 -2.16 -0.68 -0.37
C LEU A 204 -3.07 0.56 -0.17
N PRO A 205 -2.84 1.44 0.82
CA PRO A 205 -3.60 2.67 1.01
C PRO A 205 -3.25 3.75 -0.05
N CYS A 206 -1.98 3.85 -0.39
CA CYS A 206 -1.41 4.68 -1.47
C CYS A 206 -0.16 3.98 -2.00
N ALA A 207 0.30 4.34 -3.20
CA ALA A 207 1.49 3.74 -3.79
C ALA A 207 2.39 4.79 -4.44
N ASP A 208 3.68 4.50 -4.54
CA ASP A 208 4.62 5.20 -5.40
C ASP A 208 4.68 4.53 -6.78
N GLY A 209 5.29 5.24 -7.72
CA GLY A 209 5.74 4.68 -8.97
C GLY A 209 6.58 5.68 -9.75
N SER A 210 6.79 5.37 -11.02
CA SER A 210 7.56 6.22 -11.93
C SER A 210 6.94 6.23 -13.31
N ASP A 211 7.11 7.34 -14.03
CA ASP A 211 6.57 7.59 -15.35
C ASP A 211 7.65 8.19 -16.24
N MET A 212 8.10 7.44 -17.24
CA MET A 212 8.91 7.97 -18.34
C MET A 212 8.04 8.30 -19.54
N MET A 213 7.18 7.36 -19.95
CA MET A 213 6.32 7.46 -21.14
C MET A 213 4.91 6.92 -20.87
N GLY A 214 4.38 7.14 -19.67
CA GLY A 214 3.04 6.69 -19.25
C GLY A 214 3.04 5.70 -18.08
N SER A 215 4.19 5.36 -17.50
CA SER A 215 4.27 4.28 -16.51
C SER A 215 3.56 4.53 -15.16
N LEU A 216 3.08 5.75 -14.88
CA LEU A 216 2.09 6.00 -13.81
C LEU A 216 0.68 6.03 -14.40
N ARG A 217 0.48 6.74 -15.50
CA ARG A 217 -0.84 7.05 -16.08
C ARG A 217 -1.51 5.84 -16.76
N ASN A 218 -0.76 5.04 -17.52
CA ASN A 218 -1.26 3.86 -18.22
C ASN A 218 -1.77 2.79 -17.24
N PRO A 219 -0.98 2.27 -16.28
CA PRO A 219 -1.48 1.28 -15.35
C PRO A 219 -2.60 1.83 -14.46
N ALA A 220 -2.59 3.12 -14.13
CA ALA A 220 -3.71 3.76 -13.44
C ALA A 220 -5.02 3.69 -14.25
N GLY A 221 -4.97 4.06 -15.53
CA GLY A 221 -6.11 3.99 -16.43
C GLY A 221 -6.65 2.56 -16.63
N TYR A 222 -5.77 1.56 -16.75
CA TYR A 222 -6.18 0.16 -16.91
C TYR A 222 -6.83 -0.43 -15.65
N ASN A 223 -6.54 0.11 -14.46
CA ASN A 223 -7.05 -0.41 -13.19
C ASN A 223 -7.94 0.59 -12.44
N ASN A 224 -8.44 1.61 -13.14
CA ASN A 224 -9.36 2.62 -12.62
C ASN A 224 -8.93 3.22 -11.26
N VAL A 225 -7.67 3.63 -11.18
CA VAL A 225 -7.10 4.37 -10.03
C VAL A 225 -6.44 5.65 -10.54
N ILE A 226 -5.97 6.50 -9.63
CA ILE A 226 -5.34 7.77 -9.97
C ILE A 226 -3.83 7.59 -9.98
N GLY A 227 -3.18 7.91 -11.10
CA GLY A 227 -1.73 8.02 -11.22
C GLY A 227 -1.35 9.43 -11.63
N PHE A 228 -0.56 10.13 -10.81
CA PHE A 228 -0.17 11.51 -11.07
C PHE A 228 1.30 11.58 -11.49
N ARG A 229 1.53 11.88 -12.77
CA ARG A 229 2.87 12.22 -13.29
C ARG A 229 3.16 13.70 -12.97
N PRO A 230 4.07 14.00 -12.02
CA PRO A 230 4.39 15.39 -11.68
C PRO A 230 5.19 16.06 -12.80
N SER A 231 5.28 17.39 -12.75
CA SER A 231 6.27 18.12 -13.57
C SER A 231 7.69 17.65 -13.23
N GLN A 232 8.55 17.57 -14.24
CA GLN A 232 9.95 17.19 -14.07
C GLN A 232 10.63 18.04 -12.99
N GLY A 233 11.39 17.40 -12.10
CA GLY A 233 12.08 18.05 -10.97
C GLY A 233 11.21 18.30 -9.73
N ARG A 234 9.88 18.07 -9.77
CA ARG A 234 9.02 18.20 -8.60
C ARG A 234 9.33 17.16 -7.52
N VAL A 235 9.55 15.91 -7.94
CA VAL A 235 10.06 14.85 -7.06
C VAL A 235 11.56 14.71 -7.37
N PRO A 236 12.44 14.95 -6.39
CA PRO A 236 13.88 14.90 -6.63
C PRO A 236 14.37 13.46 -6.71
N ALA A 237 15.17 13.15 -7.74
CA ALA A 237 15.91 11.90 -7.84
C ALA A 237 17.27 12.03 -7.15
N TYR A 238 17.55 11.17 -6.17
CA TYR A 238 18.88 11.06 -5.56
C TYR A 238 19.03 9.71 -4.84
N PRO A 239 20.18 9.01 -4.98
CA PRO A 239 21.28 9.31 -5.89
C PRO A 239 20.84 9.24 -7.36
N VAL A 240 21.38 10.12 -8.21
CA VAL A 240 21.02 10.14 -9.63
C VAL A 240 21.73 9.00 -10.35
N SER A 241 20.96 8.09 -10.93
CA SER A 241 21.48 6.92 -11.65
C SER A 241 21.93 7.25 -13.07
N ASP A 242 21.30 8.22 -13.74
CA ASP A 242 21.58 8.61 -15.12
C ASP A 242 21.08 10.04 -15.44
N ASN A 243 21.94 10.87 -16.02
CA ASN A 243 21.62 12.24 -16.44
C ASN A 243 21.31 12.39 -17.94
N PHE A 244 21.46 11.31 -18.73
CA PHE A 244 21.36 11.37 -20.19
C PHE A 244 20.13 10.65 -20.75
N TYR A 245 19.93 9.35 -20.48
CA TYR A 245 18.82 8.60 -21.09
C TYR A 245 17.49 8.75 -20.33
N GLN A 246 17.54 8.92 -19.00
CA GLN A 246 16.33 8.97 -18.16
C GLN A 246 15.72 10.36 -17.96
N GLN A 247 16.03 11.34 -18.81
CA GLN A 247 15.54 12.73 -18.65
C GLN A 247 14.01 12.87 -18.66
N LEU A 248 13.28 11.92 -19.25
CA LEU A 248 11.81 11.92 -19.27
C LEU A 248 11.18 11.26 -18.05
N SER A 249 11.96 10.57 -17.21
CA SER A 249 11.44 9.86 -16.04
C SER A 249 11.13 10.83 -14.91
N THR A 250 10.01 10.60 -14.23
CA THR A 250 9.68 11.23 -12.95
C THR A 250 9.05 10.21 -12.04
N ASP A 251 9.43 10.24 -10.77
CA ASP A 251 8.69 9.55 -9.72
C ASP A 251 7.40 10.30 -9.41
N GLY A 252 6.40 9.57 -8.94
CA GLY A 252 5.10 10.17 -8.63
C GLY A 252 4.19 9.26 -7.81
N PRO A 253 3.15 9.85 -7.21
CA PRO A 253 2.22 9.11 -6.38
C PRO A 253 1.09 8.47 -7.21
N MET A 254 0.49 7.44 -6.61
CA MET A 254 -0.78 6.85 -7.02
C MET A 254 -1.74 6.75 -5.82
N GLY A 255 -3.04 6.89 -6.08
CA GLY A 255 -4.08 6.86 -5.04
C GLY A 255 -5.45 6.42 -5.56
N ARG A 256 -6.43 6.36 -4.66
CA ARG A 256 -7.85 6.07 -4.92
C ARG A 256 -8.74 7.00 -4.11
#